data_AF-A0A956R7G8-F1
#
_entry.id   AF-A0A956R7G8-F1
#
_cell.length_a   1.000
_cell.length_b   1.000
_cell.length_c   1.000
_cell.angle_alpha   90.00
_cell.angle_beta   90.00
_cell.angle_gamma   90.00
#
_symmetry.space_group_name_H-M   'P 1'
#
loop_
_entity.id
_entity.type
_entity.pdbx_description
1 polymer ?
#
loop_
_entity_poly.entity_id
_entity_poly.type
_entity_poly.pdbx_seq_one_letter_code
_entity_poly.pdbx_strand_id
1 'polypeptide(L)'
;MGRSPSANGRTALTSLASLAMGSLLGVATLVGGCAKIEARDLIREGNVLYKDAKYVEAIEKYDAAEQLEPDGVTMFWNRACAAESQVLRMTAPEQREERKKYADMALRDFQTWYDRLSGEERTEESESQVLEHRLNILNADERCDDLLTYWLEKHRAEPKNENIYGAIIRQYKDCDMESKVEEWYVKRTEDFPDDVRGWHALAVRRFEPLWPDPESGLAYNGELPPSERLKVADEVLGLLDKAVALDPKFRDAYVWRSMAYTQRMYARVVVETPEFPEEKIEAILAREDSMLAWKQQKAVCDLDQLPDCPAPDQPPPEGPCCPPPPLSPAEQAEDATLKAQVEAEIKAALEAPPEDEEPTNKKGKRKR
;
A
#
# COMPACT_ATOMS: atom_id res chain seq x y z
N MET A 1 68.88 2.32 -59.73
CA MET A 1 67.54 1.99 -60.29
C MET A 1 66.55 2.98 -59.70
N GLY A 2 65.85 3.85 -60.39
CA GLY A 2 65.86 4.27 -61.78
C GLY A 2 65.13 5.61 -61.85
N ARG A 3 65.71 6.53 -62.63
CA ARG A 3 65.06 7.64 -63.35
C ARG A 3 64.29 8.73 -62.57
N SER A 4 65.04 9.81 -62.33
CA SER A 4 64.70 11.23 -62.64
C SER A 4 64.18 11.40 -64.11
N PRO A 5 63.79 12.59 -64.64
CA PRO A 5 63.78 13.93 -64.03
C PRO A 5 62.61 14.87 -64.46
N SER A 6 62.67 16.13 -64.00
CA SER A 6 62.47 17.37 -64.81
C SER A 6 61.04 17.71 -65.27
N ALA A 7 60.57 18.96 -65.36
CA ALA A 7 60.97 20.30 -64.93
C ALA A 7 59.84 21.27 -65.38
N ASN A 8 59.92 22.53 -64.92
CA ASN A 8 59.51 23.77 -65.60
C ASN A 8 58.06 23.86 -66.14
N GLY A 9 57.23 24.82 -65.75
CA GLY A 9 57.50 26.25 -65.58
C GLY A 9 56.61 27.05 -66.53
N ARG A 10 56.29 28.29 -66.13
CA ARG A 10 55.78 29.43 -66.92
C ARG A 10 54.26 29.68 -67.08
N THR A 11 53.83 30.73 -66.37
CA THR A 11 53.16 31.98 -66.82
C THR A 11 51.82 31.93 -67.57
N ALA A 12 50.81 32.62 -67.00
CA ALA A 12 50.04 33.73 -67.59
C ALA A 12 49.06 34.27 -66.51
N LEU A 13 49.23 35.48 -65.96
CA LEU A 13 48.71 36.78 -66.45
C LEU A 13 47.18 36.86 -66.60
N THR A 14 46.59 37.68 -65.72
CA THR A 14 45.47 38.62 -65.92
C THR A 14 44.12 38.08 -66.43
N SER A 15 43.07 38.22 -65.61
CA SER A 15 42.02 39.23 -65.94
C SER A 15 41.08 39.46 -64.75
N LEU A 16 40.69 40.73 -64.63
CA LEU A 16 39.69 41.28 -63.72
C LEU A 16 38.30 40.75 -64.05
N ALA A 17 37.52 40.41 -63.02
CA ALA A 17 36.06 40.43 -63.11
C ALA A 17 35.50 40.85 -61.74
N SER A 18 35.30 42.15 -61.61
CA SER A 18 34.46 42.77 -60.59
C SER A 18 33.07 42.15 -60.64
N LEU A 19 32.59 41.58 -59.53
CA LEU A 19 31.18 41.30 -59.34
C LEU A 19 30.72 41.91 -58.03
N ALA A 20 29.70 42.75 -58.20
CA ALA A 20 29.14 43.66 -57.24
C ALA A 20 28.74 42.98 -55.93
N MET A 21 29.25 43.54 -54.84
CA MET A 21 28.78 43.31 -53.49
C MET A 21 27.44 44.05 -53.33
N GLY A 22 26.35 43.35 -53.68
CA GLY A 22 24.98 43.79 -53.42
C GLY A 22 24.55 43.34 -52.03
N SER A 23 24.76 44.19 -51.03
CA SER A 23 24.22 44.04 -49.68
C SER A 23 22.69 43.95 -49.70
N LEU A 24 22.16 42.74 -49.51
CA LEU A 24 20.81 42.50 -49.03
C LEU A 24 20.92 41.87 -47.64
N LEU A 25 21.33 42.67 -46.66
CA LEU A 25 21.34 42.27 -45.26
C LEU A 25 20.58 43.33 -44.46
N GLY A 26 19.48 42.91 -43.81
CA GLY A 26 18.97 43.57 -42.61
C GLY A 26 17.62 44.28 -42.71
N VAL A 27 16.52 43.56 -42.96
CA VAL A 27 15.17 43.97 -42.48
C VAL A 27 14.34 42.74 -42.06
N ALA A 28 14.86 41.92 -41.14
CA ALA A 28 14.11 40.76 -40.59
C ALA A 28 13.87 40.82 -39.08
N THR A 29 14.25 41.90 -38.38
CA THR A 29 14.24 41.94 -36.91
C THR A 29 13.07 42.72 -36.29
N LEU A 30 12.21 43.39 -37.07
CA LEU A 30 11.11 44.21 -36.51
C LEU A 30 9.79 43.46 -36.28
N VAL A 31 9.58 42.29 -36.88
CA VAL A 31 8.32 41.54 -36.75
C VAL A 31 8.25 40.74 -35.43
N GLY A 32 9.39 40.25 -34.93
CA GLY A 32 9.42 39.43 -33.69
C GLY A 32 9.12 40.20 -32.40
N GLY A 33 9.32 41.52 -32.37
CA GLY A 33 9.11 42.33 -31.17
C GLY A 33 7.64 42.52 -30.79
N CYS A 34 6.75 42.66 -31.79
CA CYS A 34 5.31 42.84 -31.54
C CYS A 34 4.64 41.54 -31.07
N ALA A 35 4.98 40.40 -31.70
CA ALA A 35 4.48 39.09 -31.31
C ALA A 35 4.83 38.74 -29.85
N LYS A 36 6.04 39.10 -29.39
CA LYS A 36 6.46 38.89 -28.00
C LYS A 36 5.69 39.74 -26.99
N ILE A 37 5.34 40.98 -27.33
CA ILE A 37 4.52 41.83 -26.46
C ILE A 37 3.10 41.27 -26.38
N GLU A 38 2.52 40.90 -27.52
CA GLU A 38 1.19 40.31 -27.60
C GLU A 38 1.10 38.97 -26.85
N ALA A 39 2.10 38.10 -26.97
CA ALA A 39 2.19 36.86 -26.19
C ALA A 39 2.18 37.12 -24.69
N ARG A 40 2.92 38.14 -24.22
CA ARG A 40 2.94 38.53 -22.80
C ARG A 40 1.60 39.09 -22.34
N ASP A 41 0.87 39.80 -23.20
CA ASP A 41 -0.46 40.31 -22.89
C ASP A 41 -1.47 39.17 -22.72
N LEU A 42 -1.43 38.19 -23.64
CA LEU A 42 -2.23 36.97 -23.53
C LEU A 42 -1.91 36.18 -22.24
N ILE A 43 -0.63 36.05 -21.88
CA ILE A 43 -0.24 35.41 -20.60
C ILE A 43 -0.81 36.20 -19.40
N ARG A 44 -0.79 37.54 -19.43
CA ARG A 44 -1.38 38.36 -18.35
C ARG A 44 -2.88 38.17 -18.24
N GLU A 45 -3.59 38.13 -19.37
CA GLU A 45 -5.03 37.83 -19.41
C GLU A 45 -5.33 36.43 -18.87
N GLY A 46 -4.57 35.42 -19.30
CA GLY A 46 -4.68 34.05 -18.78
C GLY A 46 -4.48 33.98 -17.27
N ASN A 47 -3.51 34.73 -16.72
CA ASN A 47 -3.27 34.79 -15.28
C ASN A 47 -4.44 35.40 -14.51
N VAL A 48 -5.16 36.37 -15.09
CA VAL A 48 -6.38 36.93 -14.49
C VAL A 48 -7.49 35.87 -14.47
N LEU A 49 -7.71 35.20 -15.61
CA LEU A 49 -8.70 34.12 -15.72
C LEU A 49 -8.41 32.96 -14.77
N TYR A 50 -7.14 32.58 -14.62
CA TYR A 50 -6.72 31.55 -13.67
C TYR A 50 -7.07 31.93 -12.22
N LYS A 51 -6.79 33.17 -11.81
CA LYS A 51 -7.16 33.68 -10.47
C LYS A 51 -8.67 33.69 -10.24
N ASP A 52 -9.45 33.88 -11.30
CA ASP A 52 -10.91 33.82 -11.28
C ASP A 52 -11.45 32.37 -11.41
N ALA A 53 -10.59 31.36 -11.34
CA ALA A 53 -10.90 29.92 -11.48
C ALA A 53 -11.55 29.53 -12.83
N LYS A 54 -11.33 30.35 -13.86
CA LYS A 54 -11.75 30.12 -15.26
C LYS A 54 -10.62 29.42 -16.03
N TYR A 55 -10.37 28.17 -15.65
CA TYR A 55 -9.18 27.45 -16.09
C TYR A 55 -9.18 27.14 -17.60
N VAL A 56 -10.33 26.79 -18.17
CA VAL A 56 -10.44 26.51 -19.61
C VAL A 56 -10.15 27.76 -20.42
N GLU A 57 -10.74 28.90 -20.06
CA GLU A 57 -10.50 30.18 -20.73
C GLU A 57 -9.06 30.67 -20.51
N ALA A 58 -8.46 30.39 -19.36
CA ALA A 58 -7.05 30.68 -19.11
C ALA A 58 -6.15 29.86 -20.05
N ILE A 59 -6.44 28.56 -20.22
CA ILE A 59 -5.73 27.66 -21.14
C ILE A 59 -5.80 28.21 -22.58
N GLU A 60 -6.97 28.64 -23.05
CA GLU A 60 -7.12 29.23 -24.39
C GLU A 60 -6.21 30.45 -24.61
N LYS A 61 -6.02 31.28 -23.58
CA LYS A 61 -5.08 32.43 -23.65
C LYS A 61 -3.63 31.98 -23.72
N TYR A 62 -3.24 30.95 -22.96
CA TYR A 62 -1.88 30.41 -23.02
C TYR A 62 -1.60 29.69 -24.35
N ASP A 63 -2.59 28.98 -24.91
CA ASP A 63 -2.50 28.37 -26.25
C ASP A 63 -2.28 29.44 -27.32
N ALA A 64 -3.02 30.54 -27.26
CA ALA A 64 -2.82 31.67 -28.17
C ALA A 64 -1.43 32.31 -28.00
N ALA A 65 -0.92 32.41 -26.77
CA ALA A 65 0.43 32.90 -26.52
C ALA A 65 1.52 31.99 -27.10
N GLU A 66 1.35 30.66 -27.01
CA GLU A 66 2.28 29.68 -27.59
C GLU A 66 2.38 29.82 -29.12
N GLN A 67 1.30 30.16 -29.82
CA GLN A 67 1.34 30.39 -31.27
C GLN A 67 2.20 31.60 -31.67
N LEU A 68 2.32 32.60 -30.79
CA LEU A 68 3.08 33.82 -31.03
C LEU A 68 4.54 33.70 -30.57
N GLU A 69 4.77 33.04 -29.44
CA GLU A 69 6.10 32.79 -28.88
C GLU A 69 6.23 31.31 -28.45
N PRO A 70 6.49 30.39 -29.40
CA PRO A 70 6.61 28.96 -29.10
C PRO A 70 7.76 28.64 -28.15
N ASP A 71 8.76 29.53 -28.06
CA ASP A 71 9.96 29.43 -27.22
C ASP A 71 9.79 30.05 -25.82
N GLY A 72 8.64 30.67 -25.53
CA GLY A 72 8.38 31.28 -24.22
C GLY A 72 8.39 30.21 -23.12
N VAL A 73 9.01 30.48 -21.97
CA VAL A 73 9.06 29.48 -20.88
C VAL A 73 7.86 29.65 -19.93
N THR A 74 7.46 30.89 -19.67
CA THR A 74 6.46 31.23 -18.64
C THR A 74 5.07 30.64 -18.91
N MET A 75 4.62 30.56 -20.17
CA MET A 75 3.27 30.07 -20.45
C MET A 75 3.11 28.57 -20.19
N PHE A 76 4.17 27.76 -20.35
CA PHE A 76 4.09 26.32 -20.06
C PHE A 76 3.76 26.07 -18.59
N TRP A 77 4.46 26.75 -17.67
CA TRP A 77 4.14 26.67 -16.25
C TRP A 77 2.70 27.09 -15.97
N ASN A 78 2.29 28.24 -16.49
CA ASN A 78 0.95 28.78 -16.20
C ASN A 78 -0.18 27.92 -16.80
N ARG A 79 0.01 27.38 -18.01
CA ARG A 79 -0.93 26.45 -18.64
C ARG A 79 -0.98 25.12 -17.91
N ALA A 80 0.17 24.61 -17.46
CA ALA A 80 0.23 23.39 -16.67
C ALA A 80 -0.53 23.53 -15.34
N CYS A 81 -0.33 24.63 -14.60
CA CYS A 81 -1.09 24.89 -13.37
C CYS A 81 -2.60 25.03 -13.62
N ALA A 82 -3.01 25.69 -14.72
CA ALA A 82 -4.42 25.79 -15.10
C ALA A 82 -5.03 24.43 -15.44
N ALA A 83 -4.31 23.61 -16.22
CA ALA A 83 -4.74 22.27 -16.58
C ALA A 83 -4.78 21.32 -15.37
N GLU A 84 -3.78 21.35 -14.49
CA GLU A 84 -3.78 20.63 -13.21
C GLU A 84 -4.98 21.04 -12.34
N SER A 85 -5.24 22.35 -12.22
CA SER A 85 -6.39 22.85 -11.44
C SER A 85 -7.73 22.37 -12.03
N GLN A 86 -7.79 22.19 -13.35
CA GLN A 86 -8.94 21.60 -14.02
C GLN A 86 -9.04 20.09 -13.74
N VAL A 87 -7.94 19.34 -13.78
CA VAL A 87 -7.89 17.91 -13.40
C VAL A 87 -8.42 17.71 -11.98
N LEU A 88 -7.94 18.50 -11.02
CA LEU A 88 -8.31 18.39 -9.60
C LEU A 88 -9.78 18.72 -9.33
N ARG A 89 -10.44 19.49 -10.21
CA ARG A 89 -11.89 19.77 -10.09
C ARG A 89 -12.77 18.68 -10.69
N MET A 90 -12.22 17.83 -11.56
CA MET A 90 -12.97 16.82 -12.28
C MET A 90 -12.98 15.50 -11.52
N THR A 91 -13.77 15.40 -10.47
CA THR A 91 -13.79 14.21 -9.59
C THR A 91 -14.80 13.14 -10.00
N ALA A 92 -15.71 13.45 -10.92
CA ALA A 92 -16.78 12.52 -11.27
C ALA A 92 -16.30 11.45 -12.28
N PRO A 93 -16.75 10.18 -12.18
CA PRO A 93 -16.31 9.11 -13.08
C PRO A 93 -16.56 9.39 -14.56
N GLU A 94 -17.68 10.03 -14.91
CA GLU A 94 -18.04 10.38 -16.28
C GLU A 94 -17.12 11.45 -16.90
N GLN A 95 -16.36 12.18 -16.07
CA GLN A 95 -15.42 13.20 -16.50
C GLN A 95 -14.05 12.64 -16.87
N ARG A 96 -13.80 11.33 -16.68
CA ARG A 96 -12.48 10.72 -16.81
C ARG A 96 -11.78 10.97 -18.14
N GLU A 97 -12.50 10.81 -19.26
CA GLU A 97 -11.92 11.02 -20.59
C GLU A 97 -11.55 12.48 -20.85
N GLU A 98 -12.29 13.42 -20.28
CA GLU A 98 -11.97 14.84 -20.40
C GLU A 98 -10.85 15.24 -19.44
N ARG A 99 -10.88 14.73 -18.19
CA ARG A 99 -9.82 14.91 -17.20
C ARG A 99 -8.46 14.47 -17.74
N LYS A 100 -8.42 13.32 -18.43
CA LYS A 100 -7.21 12.79 -19.06
C LYS A 100 -6.57 13.78 -20.04
N LYS A 101 -7.37 14.53 -20.80
CA LYS A 101 -6.84 15.54 -21.75
C LYS A 101 -6.10 16.65 -21.03
N TYR A 102 -6.67 17.14 -19.92
CA TYR A 102 -6.03 18.17 -19.10
C TYR A 102 -4.83 17.60 -18.33
N ALA A 103 -4.89 16.35 -17.89
CA ALA A 103 -3.77 15.68 -17.25
C ALA A 103 -2.57 15.54 -18.21
N ASP A 104 -2.80 15.04 -19.42
CA ASP A 104 -1.76 14.93 -20.45
C ASP A 104 -1.17 16.30 -20.82
N MET A 105 -2.01 17.34 -20.90
CA MET A 105 -1.56 18.73 -21.11
C MET A 105 -0.66 19.21 -19.96
N ALA A 106 -1.11 19.07 -18.70
CA ALA A 106 -0.37 19.51 -17.54
C ALA A 106 0.98 18.80 -17.41
N LEU A 107 0.99 17.47 -17.56
CA LEU A 107 2.20 16.65 -17.51
C LEU A 107 3.22 17.07 -18.58
N ARG A 108 2.76 17.25 -19.82
CA ARG A 108 3.61 17.69 -20.93
C ARG A 108 4.19 19.08 -20.66
N ASP A 109 3.36 20.02 -20.22
CA ASP A 109 3.76 21.41 -20.10
C ASP A 109 4.68 21.64 -18.88
N PHE A 110 4.45 20.97 -17.74
CA PHE A 110 5.41 20.97 -16.63
C PHE A 110 6.78 20.42 -17.06
N GLN A 111 6.80 19.30 -17.80
CA GLN A 111 8.04 18.74 -18.33
C GLN A 111 8.71 19.71 -19.31
N THR A 112 7.93 20.30 -20.22
CA THR A 112 8.44 21.27 -21.22
C THR A 112 9.01 22.53 -20.55
N TRP A 113 8.35 23.02 -19.50
CA TRP A 113 8.86 24.12 -18.69
C TRP A 113 10.23 23.77 -18.10
N TYR A 114 10.35 22.62 -17.43
CA TYR A 114 11.60 22.17 -16.81
C TYR A 114 12.72 21.94 -17.83
N ASP A 115 12.42 21.31 -18.97
CA ASP A 115 13.40 21.04 -20.03
C ASP A 115 13.97 22.32 -20.65
N ARG A 116 13.21 23.42 -20.59
CA ARG A 116 13.61 24.74 -21.13
C ARG A 116 14.22 25.67 -20.10
N LEU A 117 14.24 25.31 -18.82
CA LEU A 117 15.01 26.05 -17.82
C LEU A 117 16.50 26.01 -18.18
N SER A 118 17.19 27.12 -17.95
CA SER A 118 18.61 27.26 -18.29
C SER A 118 19.46 27.67 -17.10
N GLY A 119 20.70 27.20 -17.06
CA GLY A 119 21.71 27.64 -16.08
C GLY A 119 21.22 27.56 -14.64
N GLU A 120 21.13 28.72 -14.00
CA GLU A 120 20.79 28.89 -12.58
C GLU A 120 19.33 28.53 -12.24
N GLU A 121 18.42 28.49 -13.21
CA GLU A 121 17.02 28.17 -12.97
C GLU A 121 16.77 26.65 -12.91
N ARG A 122 17.60 25.84 -13.58
CA ARG A 122 17.47 24.39 -13.61
C ARG A 122 18.19 23.77 -12.41
N THR A 123 17.46 23.64 -11.31
CA THR A 123 17.95 23.17 -10.02
C THR A 123 17.23 21.89 -9.57
N GLU A 124 17.79 21.22 -8.56
CA GLU A 124 17.10 20.11 -7.87
C GLU A 124 15.74 20.54 -7.29
N GLU A 125 15.61 21.81 -6.89
CA GLU A 125 14.34 22.39 -6.42
C GLU A 125 13.31 22.47 -7.54
N SER A 126 13.69 22.96 -8.73
CA SER A 126 12.81 23.00 -9.90
C SER A 126 12.39 21.59 -10.37
N GLU A 127 13.30 20.61 -10.26
CA GLU A 127 13.00 19.21 -10.57
C GLU A 127 12.01 18.60 -9.58
N SER A 128 12.24 18.84 -8.29
CA SER A 128 11.37 18.39 -7.20
C SER A 128 9.97 18.99 -7.33
N GLN A 129 9.89 20.26 -7.72
CA GLN A 129 8.63 20.96 -7.96
C GLN A 129 7.83 20.28 -9.08
N VAL A 130 8.45 20.01 -10.23
CA VAL A 130 7.79 19.29 -11.34
C VAL A 130 7.38 17.88 -10.92
N LEU A 131 8.23 17.19 -10.16
CA LEU A 131 7.93 15.85 -9.68
C LEU A 131 6.68 15.84 -8.77
N GLU A 132 6.55 16.80 -7.85
CA GLU A 132 5.39 16.91 -6.97
C GLU A 132 4.09 17.09 -7.77
N HIS A 133 4.06 18.07 -8.67
CA HIS A 133 2.91 18.29 -9.56
C HIS A 133 2.60 17.05 -10.40
N ARG A 134 3.62 16.42 -10.98
CA ARG A 134 3.47 15.19 -11.76
C ARG A 134 2.77 14.09 -10.94
N LEU A 135 3.24 13.80 -9.72
CA LEU A 135 2.63 12.76 -8.90
C LEU A 135 1.19 13.10 -8.50
N ASN A 136 0.90 14.37 -8.20
CA ASN A 136 -0.45 14.82 -7.88
C ASN A 136 -1.41 14.65 -9.07
N ILE A 137 -0.98 15.01 -10.28
CA ILE A 137 -1.76 14.84 -11.52
C ILE A 137 -1.99 13.36 -11.81
N LEU A 138 -0.94 12.54 -11.76
CA LEU A 138 -1.06 11.09 -12.00
C LEU A 138 -2.03 10.45 -11.02
N ASN A 139 -2.01 10.87 -9.74
CA ASN A 139 -2.94 10.39 -8.73
C ASN A 139 -4.39 10.83 -9.03
N ALA A 140 -4.61 12.11 -9.33
CA ALA A 140 -5.94 12.64 -9.64
C ALA A 140 -6.53 12.08 -10.94
N ASP A 141 -5.68 11.71 -11.91
CA ASP A 141 -6.08 11.06 -13.16
C ASP A 141 -6.11 9.52 -13.05
N GLU A 142 -5.84 8.95 -11.88
CA GLU A 142 -5.85 7.50 -11.62
C GLU A 142 -4.88 6.72 -12.53
N ARG A 143 -3.70 7.29 -12.82
CA ARG A 143 -2.66 6.69 -13.68
C ARG A 143 -1.77 5.71 -12.91
N CYS A 144 -2.38 4.59 -12.54
CA CYS A 144 -1.79 3.52 -11.73
C CYS A 144 -0.43 3.03 -12.21
N ASP A 145 -0.28 2.71 -13.50
CA ASP A 145 0.97 2.17 -14.03
C ASP A 145 2.15 3.14 -13.88
N ASP A 146 1.89 4.44 -14.08
CA ASP A 146 2.92 5.48 -13.99
C ASP A 146 3.34 5.73 -12.53
N LEU A 147 2.37 5.76 -11.61
CA LEU A 147 2.64 5.90 -10.18
C LEU A 147 3.40 4.70 -9.63
N LEU A 148 2.97 3.48 -9.98
CA LEU A 148 3.65 2.26 -9.58
C LEU A 148 5.06 2.21 -10.15
N THR A 149 5.26 2.59 -11.41
CA THR A 149 6.60 2.69 -12.01
C THR A 149 7.50 3.60 -11.20
N TYR A 150 7.03 4.81 -10.84
CA TYR A 150 7.78 5.73 -10.01
C TYR A 150 8.17 5.12 -8.65
N TRP A 151 7.20 4.58 -7.91
CA TRP A 151 7.46 4.04 -6.57
C TRP A 151 8.36 2.80 -6.61
N LEU A 152 8.20 1.92 -7.60
CA LEU A 152 9.04 0.75 -7.79
C LEU A 152 10.46 1.11 -8.23
N GLU A 153 10.64 2.16 -9.03
CA GLU A 153 11.98 2.69 -9.35
C GLU A 153 12.66 3.28 -8.11
N LYS A 154 11.91 4.04 -7.31
CA LYS A 154 12.40 4.59 -6.04
C LYS A 154 12.81 3.48 -5.08
N HIS A 155 12.00 2.42 -4.96
CA HIS A 155 12.34 1.24 -4.16
C HIS A 155 13.60 0.53 -4.68
N ARG A 156 13.75 0.38 -6.00
CA ARG A 156 14.95 -0.22 -6.60
C ARG A 156 16.21 0.62 -6.31
N ALA A 157 16.10 1.95 -6.30
CA ALA A 157 17.20 2.84 -5.98
C ALA A 157 17.54 2.86 -4.48
N GLU A 158 16.53 2.75 -3.62
CA GLU A 158 16.64 2.84 -2.16
C GLU A 158 15.99 1.63 -1.46
N PRO A 159 16.48 0.40 -1.66
CA PRO A 159 15.79 -0.82 -1.19
C PRO A 159 15.73 -0.97 0.33
N LYS A 160 16.48 -0.14 1.07
CA LYS A 160 16.48 -0.09 2.54
C LYS A 160 15.68 1.09 3.11
N ASN A 161 15.00 1.86 2.27
CA ASN A 161 14.09 2.90 2.69
C ASN A 161 12.68 2.31 2.91
N GLU A 162 12.40 1.94 4.16
CA GLU A 162 11.15 1.28 4.56
C GLU A 162 9.89 2.10 4.24
N ASN A 163 9.98 3.43 4.27
CA ASN A 163 8.84 4.31 3.97
C ASN A 163 8.27 4.11 2.57
N ILE A 164 9.08 3.65 1.62
CA ILE A 164 8.67 3.41 0.24
C ILE A 164 7.66 2.25 0.16
N TYR A 165 7.75 1.25 1.05
CA TYR A 165 6.81 0.13 1.07
C TYR A 165 5.40 0.61 1.37
N GLY A 166 5.25 1.55 2.31
CA GLY A 166 3.96 2.16 2.61
C GLY A 166 3.36 2.92 1.41
N ALA A 167 4.19 3.57 0.61
CA ALA A 167 3.75 4.24 -0.62
C ALA A 167 3.30 3.23 -1.69
N ILE A 168 4.06 2.14 -1.89
CA ILE A 168 3.72 1.09 -2.86
C ILE A 168 2.45 0.34 -2.46
N ILE A 169 2.34 -0.05 -1.20
CA ILE A 169 1.15 -0.71 -0.63
C ILE A 169 -0.09 0.17 -0.83
N ARG A 170 0.01 1.47 -0.50
CA ARG A 170 -1.09 2.43 -0.71
C ARG A 170 -1.44 2.52 -2.20
N GLN A 171 -0.44 2.63 -3.07
CA GLN A 171 -0.67 2.73 -4.50
C GLN A 171 -1.37 1.49 -5.07
N TYR A 172 -0.95 0.28 -4.70
CA TYR A 172 -1.64 -0.94 -5.13
C TYR A 172 -3.08 -1.01 -4.62
N LYS A 173 -3.32 -0.54 -3.39
CA LYS A 173 -4.68 -0.46 -2.83
C LYS A 173 -5.56 0.52 -3.60
N ASP A 174 -5.06 1.73 -3.87
CA ASP A 174 -5.80 2.75 -4.62
C ASP A 174 -6.06 2.31 -6.08
N CYS A 175 -5.25 1.38 -6.59
CA CYS A 175 -5.39 0.75 -7.90
C CYS A 175 -6.18 -0.58 -7.90
N ASP A 176 -6.82 -0.94 -6.79
CA ASP A 176 -7.63 -2.17 -6.64
C ASP A 176 -6.86 -3.47 -6.95
N MET A 177 -5.58 -3.52 -6.58
CA MET A 177 -4.69 -4.67 -6.81
C MET A 177 -4.40 -5.42 -5.50
N GLU A 178 -5.43 -5.95 -4.85
CA GLU A 178 -5.34 -6.52 -3.49
C GLU A 178 -4.28 -7.62 -3.33
N SER A 179 -4.09 -8.46 -4.36
CA SER A 179 -3.05 -9.51 -4.35
C SER A 179 -1.63 -8.94 -4.26
N LYS A 180 -1.38 -7.77 -4.86
CA LYS A 180 -0.10 -7.07 -4.77
C LYS A 180 0.06 -6.36 -3.43
N VAL A 181 -1.03 -5.88 -2.83
CA VAL A 181 -1.00 -5.34 -1.48
C VAL A 181 -0.48 -6.41 -0.50
N GLU A 182 -1.02 -7.62 -0.57
CA GLU A 182 -0.55 -8.77 0.24
C GLU A 182 0.93 -9.07 0.04
N GLU A 183 1.37 -9.18 -1.21
CA GLU A 183 2.76 -9.46 -1.57
C GLU A 183 3.73 -8.45 -0.93
N TRP A 184 3.35 -7.17 -0.91
CA TRP A 184 4.21 -6.11 -0.39
C TRP A 184 4.22 -5.99 1.15
N TYR A 185 3.14 -6.35 1.84
CA TYR A 185 3.18 -6.49 3.30
C TYR A 185 4.12 -7.63 3.71
N VAL A 186 4.04 -8.78 3.05
CA VAL A 186 4.96 -9.90 3.28
C VAL A 186 6.40 -9.48 2.98
N LYS A 187 6.63 -8.90 1.80
CA LYS A 187 7.96 -8.44 1.38
C LYS A 187 8.58 -7.46 2.37
N ARG A 188 7.80 -6.53 2.95
CA ARG A 188 8.29 -5.61 3.99
C ARG A 188 8.85 -6.38 5.19
N THR A 189 8.13 -7.39 5.68
CA THR A 189 8.59 -8.20 6.83
C THR A 189 9.83 -9.05 6.51
N GLU A 190 9.99 -9.49 5.26
CA GLU A 190 11.19 -10.21 4.81
C GLU A 190 12.42 -9.30 4.69
N ASP A 191 12.23 -8.09 4.13
CA ASP A 191 13.31 -7.13 3.90
C ASP A 191 13.72 -6.37 5.19
N PHE A 192 12.79 -6.27 6.15
CA PHE A 192 12.93 -5.61 7.46
C PHE A 192 12.43 -6.53 8.59
N PRO A 193 13.16 -7.62 8.90
CA PRO A 193 12.73 -8.60 9.90
C PRO A 193 12.68 -8.05 11.33
N ASP A 194 13.33 -6.92 11.59
CA ASP A 194 13.33 -6.24 12.90
C ASP A 194 12.27 -5.13 13.01
N ASP A 195 11.45 -4.91 11.96
CA ASP A 195 10.37 -3.92 11.97
C ASP A 195 9.13 -4.47 12.70
N VAL A 196 9.03 -4.12 13.99
CA VAL A 196 7.89 -4.43 14.86
C VAL A 196 6.55 -4.03 14.21
N ARG A 197 6.48 -2.85 13.58
CA ARG A 197 5.25 -2.32 12.99
C ARG A 197 4.90 -3.03 11.69
N GLY A 198 5.89 -3.52 10.95
CA GLY A 198 5.71 -4.33 9.75
C GLY A 198 5.04 -5.66 10.08
N TRP A 199 5.55 -6.39 11.07
CA TRP A 199 4.94 -7.64 11.55
C TRP A 199 3.53 -7.42 12.06
N HIS A 200 3.33 -6.37 12.87
CA HIS A 200 2.00 -6.01 13.36
C HIS A 200 1.04 -5.68 12.23
N ALA A 201 1.43 -4.85 11.25
CA ALA A 201 0.56 -4.47 10.15
C ALA A 201 0.17 -5.67 9.27
N LEU A 202 1.09 -6.61 9.01
CA LEU A 202 0.77 -7.86 8.33
C LEU A 202 -0.21 -8.72 9.16
N ALA A 203 -0.03 -8.79 10.48
CA ALA A 203 -0.93 -9.51 11.37
C ALA A 203 -2.36 -8.94 11.38
N VAL A 204 -2.50 -7.60 11.46
CA VAL A 204 -3.80 -6.90 11.37
C VAL A 204 -4.51 -7.25 10.07
N ARG A 205 -3.77 -7.32 8.97
CA ARG A 205 -4.31 -7.66 7.66
C ARG A 205 -4.73 -9.13 7.57
N ARG A 206 -3.91 -10.06 8.07
CA ARG A 206 -4.27 -11.48 8.18
C ARG A 206 -5.47 -11.74 9.09
N PHE A 207 -5.75 -10.85 10.04
CA PHE A 207 -6.92 -10.95 10.90
C PHE A 207 -8.23 -10.61 10.17
N GLU A 208 -8.20 -9.90 9.04
CA GLU A 208 -9.40 -9.35 8.40
C GLU A 208 -10.53 -10.39 8.15
N PRO A 209 -10.26 -11.63 7.68
CA PRO A 209 -11.29 -12.64 7.49
C PRO A 209 -12.00 -13.09 8.78
N LEU A 210 -11.47 -12.77 9.96
CA LEU A 210 -12.07 -13.13 11.25
C LEU A 210 -13.13 -12.13 11.73
N TRP A 211 -13.22 -10.94 11.12
CA TRP A 211 -14.20 -9.93 11.51
C TRP A 211 -15.63 -10.46 11.34
N PRO A 212 -16.50 -10.30 12.35
CA PRO A 212 -17.90 -10.64 12.19
C PRO A 212 -18.56 -9.71 11.18
N ASP A 213 -19.53 -10.26 10.45
CA ASP A 213 -20.53 -9.45 9.77
C ASP A 213 -21.30 -8.65 10.84
N PRO A 214 -21.30 -7.29 10.77
CA PRO A 214 -22.01 -6.44 11.73
C PRO A 214 -23.51 -6.75 11.84
N GLU A 215 -24.13 -7.32 10.80
CA GLU A 215 -25.56 -7.65 10.78
C GLU A 215 -25.87 -9.03 11.36
N SER A 216 -24.86 -9.90 11.53
CA SER A 216 -25.04 -11.28 11.99
C SER A 216 -25.42 -11.42 13.47
N GLY A 217 -25.08 -10.41 14.29
CA GLY A 217 -25.17 -10.50 15.76
C GLY A 217 -24.16 -11.46 16.40
N LEU A 218 -23.24 -12.04 15.63
CA LEU A 218 -22.17 -12.90 16.11
C LEU A 218 -20.92 -12.08 16.47
N ALA A 219 -20.11 -12.61 17.37
CA ALA A 219 -18.81 -12.02 17.75
C ALA A 219 -17.64 -12.51 16.86
N TYR A 220 -17.94 -13.27 15.81
CA TYR A 220 -16.98 -13.89 14.89
C TYR A 220 -17.58 -13.98 13.48
N ASN A 221 -16.73 -14.17 12.46
CA ASN A 221 -17.20 -14.43 11.10
C ASN A 221 -17.90 -15.80 11.00
N GLY A 222 -19.23 -15.80 10.87
CA GLY A 222 -20.04 -17.02 10.73
C GLY A 222 -19.91 -17.72 9.38
N GLU A 223 -19.41 -17.03 8.34
CA GLU A 223 -19.21 -17.60 7.01
C GLU A 223 -17.92 -18.42 6.92
N LEU A 224 -16.95 -18.15 7.80
CA LEU A 224 -15.67 -18.85 7.84
C LEU A 224 -15.76 -20.09 8.74
N PRO A 225 -15.48 -21.32 8.23
CA PRO A 225 -15.55 -22.52 9.03
C PRO A 225 -14.66 -22.46 10.27
N PRO A 226 -15.07 -23.11 11.39
CA PRO A 226 -14.29 -23.15 12.62
C PRO A 226 -12.80 -23.49 12.44
N SER A 227 -12.48 -24.51 11.63
CA SER A 227 -11.10 -24.93 11.37
C SER A 227 -10.27 -23.86 10.64
N GLU A 228 -10.86 -23.13 9.69
CA GLU A 228 -10.18 -22.04 9.00
C GLU A 228 -10.02 -20.83 9.91
N ARG A 229 -11.00 -20.53 10.77
CA ARG A 229 -10.86 -19.47 11.79
C ARG A 229 -9.70 -19.75 12.76
N LEU A 230 -9.57 -20.99 13.23
CA LEU A 230 -8.43 -21.41 14.06
C LEU A 230 -7.10 -21.20 13.33
N LYS A 231 -6.99 -21.67 12.08
CA LYS A 231 -5.79 -21.53 11.27
C LYS A 231 -5.39 -20.07 11.04
N VAL A 232 -6.35 -19.21 10.67
CA VAL A 232 -6.10 -17.78 10.47
C VAL A 232 -5.68 -17.11 11.78
N ALA A 233 -6.36 -17.42 12.90
CA ALA A 233 -5.99 -16.87 14.19
C ALA A 233 -4.58 -17.31 14.65
N ASP A 234 -4.19 -18.56 14.37
CA ASP A 234 -2.85 -19.07 14.66
C ASP A 234 -1.77 -18.40 13.79
N GLU A 235 -2.05 -18.14 12.52
CA GLU A 235 -1.17 -17.35 11.65
C GLU A 235 -0.97 -15.93 12.21
N VAL A 236 -2.05 -15.26 12.60
CA VAL A 236 -2.00 -13.93 13.22
C VAL A 236 -1.17 -13.95 14.50
N LEU A 237 -1.38 -14.93 15.38
CA LEU A 237 -0.60 -15.09 16.61
C LEU A 237 0.89 -15.27 16.32
N GLY A 238 1.26 -16.08 15.32
CA GLY A 238 2.65 -16.29 14.94
C GLY A 238 3.33 -15.00 14.43
N LEU A 239 2.61 -14.14 13.71
CA LEU A 239 3.12 -12.82 13.29
C LEU A 239 3.28 -11.87 14.49
N LEU A 240 2.31 -11.87 15.40
CA LEU A 240 2.37 -11.03 16.60
C LEU A 240 3.41 -11.51 17.62
N ASP A 241 3.74 -12.80 17.64
CA ASP A 241 4.86 -13.35 18.39
C ASP A 241 6.19 -12.74 17.93
N LYS A 242 6.37 -12.49 16.62
CA LYS A 242 7.55 -11.76 16.11
C LYS A 242 7.59 -10.33 16.64
N ALA A 243 6.47 -9.61 16.58
CA ALA A 243 6.38 -8.24 17.06
C ALA A 243 6.71 -8.13 18.56
N VAL A 244 6.12 -9.00 19.40
CA VAL A 244 6.37 -9.02 20.86
C VAL A 244 7.80 -9.46 21.19
N ALA A 245 8.38 -10.39 20.43
CA ALA A 245 9.76 -10.81 20.64
C ALA A 245 10.76 -9.68 20.37
N LEU A 246 10.48 -8.82 19.39
CA LEU A 246 11.30 -7.66 19.04
C LEU A 246 11.09 -6.50 20.02
N ASP A 247 9.85 -6.20 20.38
CA ASP A 247 9.51 -5.18 21.37
C ASP A 247 8.42 -5.68 22.33
N PRO A 248 8.83 -6.19 23.52
CA PRO A 248 7.91 -6.65 24.55
C PRO A 248 7.00 -5.55 25.13
N LYS A 249 7.28 -4.27 24.86
CA LYS A 249 6.46 -3.13 25.28
C LYS A 249 5.52 -2.64 24.17
N PHE A 250 5.53 -3.27 23.01
CA PHE A 250 4.65 -2.92 21.91
C PHE A 250 3.20 -3.34 22.21
N ARG A 251 2.50 -2.45 22.91
CA ARG A 251 1.14 -2.62 23.44
C ARG A 251 0.15 -3.19 22.41
N ASP A 252 0.18 -2.67 21.18
CA ASP A 252 -0.79 -3.06 20.15
C ASP A 252 -0.71 -4.54 19.82
N ALA A 253 0.48 -5.17 19.85
CA ALA A 253 0.55 -6.60 19.59
C ALA A 253 -0.22 -7.43 20.62
N TYR A 254 -0.22 -7.04 21.90
CA TYR A 254 -1.00 -7.74 22.92
C TYR A 254 -2.51 -7.54 22.73
N VAL A 255 -2.95 -6.36 22.29
CA VAL A 255 -4.36 -6.12 21.94
C VAL A 255 -4.81 -7.09 20.85
N TRP A 256 -4.05 -7.19 19.76
CA TRP A 256 -4.38 -8.07 18.64
C TRP A 256 -4.24 -9.55 18.99
N ARG A 257 -3.27 -9.94 19.84
CA ARG A 257 -3.17 -11.31 20.35
C ARG A 257 -4.37 -11.69 21.21
N SER A 258 -4.85 -10.76 22.06
CA SER A 258 -6.07 -10.97 22.84
C SER A 258 -7.24 -11.28 21.91
N MET A 259 -7.42 -10.48 20.86
CA MET A 259 -8.48 -10.68 19.87
C MET A 259 -8.33 -12.02 19.12
N ALA A 260 -7.12 -12.39 18.72
CA ALA A 260 -6.87 -13.66 18.03
C ALA A 260 -7.17 -14.88 18.91
N TYR A 261 -6.78 -14.87 20.19
CA TYR A 261 -7.17 -15.93 21.13
C TYR A 261 -8.69 -15.96 21.39
N THR A 262 -9.35 -14.79 21.45
CA THR A 262 -10.81 -14.73 21.52
C THR A 262 -11.47 -15.34 20.28
N GLN A 263 -10.92 -15.11 19.08
CA GLN A 263 -11.41 -15.75 17.85
C GLN A 263 -11.18 -17.26 17.84
N ARG A 264 -10.04 -17.75 18.39
CA ARG A 264 -9.82 -19.18 18.60
C ARG A 264 -10.87 -19.80 19.52
N MET A 265 -11.14 -19.15 20.66
CA MET A 265 -12.20 -19.57 21.59
C MET A 265 -13.55 -19.68 20.88
N TYR A 266 -13.96 -18.67 20.11
CA TYR A 266 -15.21 -18.72 19.33
C TYR A 266 -15.20 -19.73 18.18
N ALA A 267 -14.03 -20.21 17.78
CA ALA A 267 -13.89 -21.25 16.77
C ALA A 267 -13.91 -22.66 17.35
N ARG A 268 -13.91 -22.82 18.67
CA ARG A 268 -14.10 -24.14 19.30
C ARG A 268 -15.55 -24.59 19.19
N VAL A 269 -15.75 -25.84 18.81
CA VAL A 269 -17.09 -26.44 18.73
C VAL A 269 -17.38 -27.13 20.06
N VAL A 270 -18.00 -26.39 20.97
CA VAL A 270 -18.33 -26.89 22.32
C VAL A 270 -19.74 -27.49 22.31
N VAL A 271 -19.83 -28.79 22.60
CA VAL A 271 -21.09 -29.53 22.74
C VAL A 271 -21.47 -29.56 24.22
N GLU A 272 -22.77 -29.38 24.54
CA GLU A 272 -23.26 -29.34 25.93
C GLU A 272 -23.01 -30.66 26.68
N THR A 273 -23.16 -31.78 25.98
CA THR A 273 -22.94 -33.12 26.51
C THR A 273 -21.93 -33.88 25.63
N PRO A 274 -20.62 -33.67 25.82
CA PRO A 274 -19.61 -34.29 24.98
C PRO A 274 -19.51 -35.80 25.28
N GLU A 275 -19.73 -36.63 24.25
CA GLU A 275 -19.65 -38.09 24.34
C GLU A 275 -18.26 -38.58 23.92
N PHE A 276 -17.65 -37.91 22.94
CA PHE A 276 -16.37 -38.30 22.35
C PHE A 276 -15.20 -37.52 22.96
N PRO A 277 -14.00 -38.13 23.09
CA PRO A 277 -12.80 -37.42 23.54
C PRO A 277 -12.50 -36.15 22.74
N GLU A 278 -12.76 -36.14 21.43
CA GLU A 278 -12.60 -34.99 20.53
C GLU A 278 -13.56 -33.84 20.84
N GLU A 279 -14.74 -34.12 21.40
CA GLU A 279 -15.69 -33.09 21.84
C GLU A 279 -15.30 -32.54 23.22
N LYS A 280 -14.83 -33.42 24.11
CA LYS A 280 -14.37 -33.04 25.46
C LYS A 280 -13.17 -32.10 25.38
N ILE A 281 -12.22 -32.38 24.48
CA ILE A 281 -11.01 -31.56 24.35
C ILE A 281 -11.33 -30.14 23.88
N GLU A 282 -12.32 -29.96 22.99
CA GLU A 282 -12.68 -28.64 22.46
C GLU A 282 -13.20 -27.68 23.55
N ALA A 283 -13.97 -28.19 24.52
CA ALA A 283 -14.43 -27.40 25.67
C ALA A 283 -13.25 -26.93 26.56
N ILE A 284 -12.27 -27.80 26.77
CA ILE A 284 -11.07 -27.48 27.55
C ILE A 284 -10.22 -26.45 26.79
N LEU A 285 -10.01 -26.65 25.49
CA LEU A 285 -9.25 -25.72 24.65
C LEU A 285 -9.92 -24.35 24.55
N ALA A 286 -11.26 -24.28 24.53
CA ALA A 286 -11.98 -22.99 24.58
C ALA A 286 -11.69 -22.22 25.87
N ARG A 287 -11.68 -22.92 27.01
CA ARG A 287 -11.33 -22.35 28.31
C ARG A 287 -9.87 -21.90 28.36
N GLU A 288 -8.94 -22.69 27.81
CA GLU A 288 -7.53 -22.30 27.67
C GLU A 288 -7.37 -21.05 26.78
N ASP A 289 -8.04 -21.00 25.63
CA ASP A 289 -8.02 -19.86 24.71
C ASP A 289 -8.58 -18.59 25.40
N SER A 290 -9.63 -18.71 26.22
CA SER A 290 -10.15 -17.59 27.03
C SER A 290 -9.13 -17.06 28.04
N MET A 291 -8.37 -17.95 28.68
CA MET A 291 -7.30 -17.58 29.61
C MET A 291 -6.11 -16.96 28.90
N LEU A 292 -5.76 -17.44 27.70
CA LEU A 292 -4.70 -16.87 26.88
C LEU A 292 -5.08 -15.46 26.42
N ALA A 293 -6.32 -15.25 25.98
CA ALA A 293 -6.85 -13.93 25.65
C ALA A 293 -6.74 -12.97 26.86
N TRP A 294 -7.21 -13.41 28.02
CA TRP A 294 -7.10 -12.63 29.26
C TRP A 294 -5.65 -12.29 29.62
N LYS A 295 -4.70 -13.24 29.49
CA LYS A 295 -3.27 -12.97 29.75
C LYS A 295 -2.73 -11.84 28.87
N GLN A 296 -3.18 -11.75 27.61
CA GLN A 296 -2.79 -10.65 26.72
C GLN A 296 -3.42 -9.33 27.17
N GLN A 297 -4.70 -9.33 27.56
CA GLN A 297 -5.36 -8.17 28.15
C GLN A 297 -4.67 -7.71 29.43
N LYS A 298 -4.27 -8.63 30.30
CA LYS A 298 -3.51 -8.32 31.53
C LYS A 298 -2.17 -7.68 31.18
N ALA A 299 -1.46 -8.17 30.16
CA ALA A 299 -0.23 -7.52 29.69
C ALA A 299 -0.49 -6.08 29.20
N VAL A 300 -1.60 -5.82 28.50
CA VAL A 300 -2.01 -4.45 28.13
C VAL A 300 -2.26 -3.60 29.38
N CYS A 301 -3.01 -4.10 30.36
CA CYS A 301 -3.25 -3.39 31.62
C CYS A 301 -1.93 -3.05 32.34
N ASP A 302 -0.99 -3.98 32.39
CA ASP A 302 0.29 -3.81 33.08
C ASP A 302 1.15 -2.75 32.38
N LEU A 303 1.14 -2.72 31.04
CA LEU A 303 1.77 -1.66 30.25
C LEU A 303 1.12 -0.29 30.49
N ASP A 304 -0.21 -0.28 30.61
CA ASP A 304 -1.02 0.92 30.88
C ASP A 304 -1.05 1.31 32.37
N GLN A 305 -0.43 0.49 33.25
CA GLN A 305 -0.42 0.66 34.71
C GLN A 305 -1.82 0.75 35.32
N LEU A 306 -2.77 -0.02 34.78
CA LEU A 306 -4.13 -0.06 35.28
C LEU A 306 -4.22 -0.89 36.57
N PRO A 307 -4.97 -0.43 37.59
CA PRO A 307 -5.25 -1.23 38.77
C PRO A 307 -6.17 -2.40 38.42
N ASP A 308 -6.09 -3.48 39.20
CA ASP A 308 -7.03 -4.60 39.05
C ASP A 308 -8.46 -4.17 39.41
N CYS A 309 -9.44 -4.72 38.72
CA CYS A 309 -10.84 -4.46 39.01
C CYS A 309 -11.20 -4.98 40.41
N PRO A 310 -12.02 -4.21 41.16
CA PRO A 310 -12.50 -4.65 42.45
C PRO A 310 -13.41 -5.89 42.29
N ALA A 311 -13.59 -6.62 43.38
CA ALA A 311 -14.43 -7.82 43.37
C ALA A 311 -15.90 -7.45 43.02
N PRO A 312 -16.71 -8.39 42.46
CA PRO A 312 -18.07 -8.08 42.00
C PRO A 312 -19.02 -7.52 43.08
N ASP A 313 -18.71 -7.77 44.34
CA ASP A 313 -19.43 -7.30 45.53
C ASP A 313 -18.98 -5.91 46.01
N GLN A 314 -17.96 -5.33 45.37
CA GLN A 314 -17.43 -4.00 45.67
C GLN A 314 -17.97 -2.95 44.70
N PRO A 315 -17.95 -1.64 45.08
CA PRO A 315 -18.38 -0.57 44.19
C PRO A 315 -17.58 -0.58 42.87
N PRO A 316 -18.20 -0.21 41.74
CA PRO A 316 -17.50 -0.12 40.47
C PRO A 316 -16.33 0.88 40.60
N PRO A 317 -15.17 0.59 39.98
CA PRO A 317 -14.00 1.44 40.12
C PRO A 317 -14.21 2.80 39.46
N GLU A 318 -13.58 3.82 40.02
CA GLU A 318 -13.45 5.13 39.35
C GLU A 318 -12.42 5.00 38.23
N GLY A 319 -12.89 4.79 37.00
CA GLY A 319 -12.04 4.69 35.81
C GLY A 319 -11.77 3.25 35.32
N PRO A 320 -10.92 3.08 34.30
CA PRO A 320 -10.61 1.77 33.74
C PRO A 320 -9.81 0.93 34.73
N CYS A 321 -10.10 -0.38 34.76
CA CYS A 321 -9.43 -1.37 35.60
C CYS A 321 -9.15 -2.64 34.80
N CYS A 322 -8.23 -3.46 35.29
CA CYS A 322 -7.91 -4.72 34.66
C CYS A 322 -8.86 -5.84 35.09
N PRO A 323 -9.58 -6.50 34.16
CA PRO A 323 -10.53 -7.53 34.54
C PRO A 323 -9.85 -8.72 35.23
N PRO A 324 -10.54 -9.40 36.17
CA PRO A 324 -10.03 -10.61 36.79
C PRO A 324 -9.90 -11.74 35.77
N PRO A 325 -9.06 -12.76 36.04
CA PRO A 325 -8.96 -13.92 35.16
C PRO A 325 -10.30 -14.65 35.04
N PRO A 326 -10.67 -15.15 33.85
CA PRO A 326 -11.92 -15.89 33.68
C PRO A 326 -11.91 -17.25 34.39
N LEU A 327 -10.73 -17.81 34.69
CA LEU A 327 -10.56 -19.05 35.45
C LEU A 327 -9.63 -18.84 36.65
N SER A 328 -9.99 -19.43 37.78
CA SER A 328 -9.11 -19.52 38.94
C SER A 328 -7.89 -20.42 38.68
N PRO A 329 -6.83 -20.33 39.49
CA PRO A 329 -5.70 -21.25 39.40
C PRO A 329 -6.09 -22.73 39.60
N ALA A 330 -7.12 -22.99 40.41
CA ALA A 330 -7.62 -24.34 40.66
C ALA A 330 -8.30 -24.92 39.41
N GLU A 331 -9.16 -24.12 38.76
CA GLU A 331 -9.82 -24.49 37.50
C GLU A 331 -8.80 -24.72 36.38
N GLN A 332 -7.75 -23.89 36.27
CA GLN A 332 -6.68 -24.11 35.29
C GLN A 332 -5.92 -25.42 35.54
N ALA A 333 -5.69 -25.78 36.80
CA ALA A 333 -5.02 -27.04 37.15
C ALA A 333 -5.91 -28.27 36.89
N GLU A 334 -7.21 -28.14 37.13
CA GLU A 334 -8.21 -29.14 36.77
C GLU A 334 -8.27 -29.34 35.25
N ASP A 335 -8.40 -28.25 34.49
CA ASP A 335 -8.42 -28.26 33.01
C ASP A 335 -7.16 -28.93 32.46
N ALA A 336 -5.98 -28.60 32.99
CA ALA A 336 -4.72 -29.23 32.58
C ALA A 336 -4.68 -30.75 32.86
N THR A 337 -5.27 -31.17 33.99
CA THR A 337 -5.35 -32.60 34.35
C THR A 337 -6.32 -33.34 33.43
N LEU A 338 -7.50 -32.77 33.19
CA LEU A 338 -8.52 -33.34 32.29
C LEU A 338 -8.00 -33.39 30.86
N LYS A 339 -7.32 -32.35 30.38
CA LYS A 339 -6.70 -32.31 29.07
C LYS A 339 -5.76 -33.49 28.85
N ALA A 340 -4.84 -33.72 29.78
CA ALA A 340 -3.88 -34.82 29.69
C ALA A 340 -4.57 -36.19 29.66
N GLN A 341 -5.67 -36.36 30.38
CA GLN A 341 -6.48 -37.58 30.35
C GLN A 341 -7.16 -37.77 28.99
N VAL A 342 -7.84 -36.73 28.48
CA VAL A 342 -8.54 -36.78 27.19
C VAL A 342 -7.57 -36.96 26.02
N GLU A 343 -6.42 -36.29 26.02
CA GLU A 343 -5.37 -36.49 25.01
C GLU A 343 -4.83 -37.93 25.02
N ALA A 344 -4.69 -38.54 26.20
CA ALA A 344 -4.31 -39.95 26.32
C ALA A 344 -5.40 -40.88 25.80
N GLU A 345 -6.69 -40.58 26.04
CA GLU A 345 -7.83 -41.31 25.47
C GLU A 345 -7.83 -41.24 23.94
N ILE A 346 -7.69 -40.04 23.36
CA ILE A 346 -7.61 -39.83 21.89
C ILE A 346 -6.46 -40.64 21.31
N LYS A 347 -5.26 -40.55 21.92
CA LYS A 347 -4.09 -41.28 21.45
C LYS A 347 -4.31 -42.79 21.50
N ALA A 348 -4.88 -43.30 22.60
CA ALA A 348 -5.17 -44.72 22.74
C ALA A 348 -6.19 -45.21 21.69
N ALA A 349 -7.19 -44.39 21.35
CA ALA A 349 -8.16 -44.70 20.31
C ALA A 349 -7.53 -44.76 18.90
N LEU A 350 -6.56 -43.87 18.61
CA LEU A 350 -5.82 -43.88 17.33
C LEU A 350 -4.84 -45.05 17.19
N GLU A 351 -4.31 -45.53 18.32
CA GLU A 351 -3.35 -46.65 18.37
C GLU A 351 -4.03 -48.03 18.49
N ALA A 352 -5.36 -48.07 18.68
CA ALA A 352 -6.11 -49.32 18.74
C ALA A 352 -6.11 -50.02 17.37
N PRO A 353 -5.76 -51.31 17.28
CA PRO A 353 -5.88 -52.06 16.03
C PRO A 353 -7.36 -52.07 15.57
N PRO A 354 -7.63 -52.04 14.26
CA PRO A 354 -8.99 -52.15 13.76
C PRO A 354 -9.63 -53.41 14.33
N GLU A 355 -10.84 -53.29 14.88
CA GLU A 355 -11.58 -54.44 15.42
C GLU A 355 -11.60 -55.55 14.36
N ASP A 356 -11.04 -56.71 14.70
CA ASP A 356 -11.12 -57.91 13.87
C ASP A 356 -12.61 -58.19 13.60
N GLU A 357 -13.06 -58.00 12.37
CA GLU A 357 -14.36 -58.52 11.92
C GLU A 357 -14.40 -60.01 12.25
N GLU A 358 -15.21 -60.40 13.24
CA GLU A 358 -15.36 -61.79 13.63
C GLU A 358 -15.69 -62.64 12.38
N PRO A 359 -14.94 -63.71 12.09
CA PRO A 359 -15.19 -64.54 10.94
C PRO A 359 -16.49 -65.32 11.17
N THR A 360 -17.60 -64.85 10.61
CA THR A 360 -18.85 -65.62 10.55
C THR A 360 -18.60 -66.89 9.73
N ASN A 361 -18.33 -68.02 10.40
CA ASN A 361 -18.21 -69.31 9.72
C ASN A 361 -18.97 -70.43 10.46
N LYS A 362 -20.19 -70.67 9.95
CA LYS A 362 -20.85 -71.95 9.68
C LYS A 362 -20.95 -73.02 10.79
N LYS A 363 -22.20 -73.45 11.05
CA LYS A 363 -22.80 -74.80 10.83
C LYS A 363 -24.10 -74.89 11.66
N GLY A 364 -25.16 -75.62 11.31
CA GLY A 364 -25.31 -76.69 10.33
C GLY A 364 -26.76 -77.15 10.18
N LYS A 365 -26.97 -77.91 9.10
CA LYS A 365 -28.14 -78.72 8.75
C LYS A 365 -28.68 -79.59 9.90
N ARG A 366 -30.02 -79.71 9.99
CA ARG A 366 -30.82 -80.98 9.93
C ARG A 366 -32.31 -80.62 9.98
N LYS A 367 -33.09 -80.83 8.91
CA LYS A 367 -33.81 -82.05 8.47
C LYS A 367 -34.91 -82.53 9.44
N ARG A 368 -36.15 -82.44 8.91
CA ARG A 368 -37.43 -83.07 9.28
C ARG A 368 -38.17 -82.54 10.49
#